data_AF-A0A0J0Y268-F1
#
_entry.id   AF-A0A0J0Y268-F1
#
_cell.length_a   1.000
_cell.length_b   1.000
_cell.length_c   1.000
_cell.angle_alpha   90.00
_cell.angle_beta   90.00
_cell.angle_gamma   90.00
#
_symmetry.space_group_name_H-M   'P 1'
#
loop_
_entity.id
_entity.type
_entity.pdbx_description
1 polymer ?
#
loop_
_entity_poly.entity_id
_entity_poly.type
_entity_poly.pdbx_seq_one_letter_code
_entity_poly.pdbx_strand_id
1 'polypeptide(L)'
;MDLEPIWLSMKLAMITTAILLFIGIPAAYWLSRKQTILKLIAEAIITMPLVLPPSVLGFYLLLAFSPNNGFGKWLHQHFSLQLVFSFPGLVVASILYSLPFMISPVKAAFSHLPGSMAEASYMMGKSKTETFYKVLLPNIKASVFTAAVLTFAHTLGEFGVVLMIGGNIPGETKVASIAIYDAVEMMDYSSANRYALILFAITFIIVISVFVINRNAVKSPFE
;
A
#
# COMPACT_ATOMS: atom_id res chain seq x y z
N MET A 1 24.68 11.15 -10.53
CA MET A 1 23.62 10.20 -10.14
C MET A 1 22.32 10.95 -10.23
N ASP A 2 21.41 10.45 -11.04
CA ASP A 2 20.08 11.03 -11.15
C ASP A 2 19.27 10.66 -9.89
N LEU A 3 18.72 11.65 -9.19
CA LEU A 3 17.92 11.42 -8.00
C LEU A 3 16.43 11.32 -8.31
N GLU A 4 16.04 11.60 -9.55
CA GLU A 4 14.65 11.59 -9.99
C GLU A 4 13.96 10.24 -9.74
N PRO A 5 14.57 9.06 -10.01
CA PRO A 5 13.92 7.78 -9.72
C PRO A 5 13.64 7.56 -8.23
N ILE A 6 14.53 8.04 -7.36
CA ILE A 6 14.35 7.94 -5.90
C ILE A 6 13.20 8.85 -5.47
N TRP A 7 13.17 10.08 -5.96
CA TRP A 7 12.08 11.01 -5.68
C TRP A 7 10.73 10.47 -6.17
N LEU A 8 10.69 9.91 -7.38
CA LEU A 8 9.48 9.33 -7.95
C LEU A 8 8.99 8.13 -7.13
N SER A 9 9.89 7.24 -6.71
CA SER A 9 9.57 6.13 -5.80
C SER A 9 8.98 6.62 -4.48
N MET A 10 9.59 7.63 -3.87
CA MET A 10 9.10 8.21 -2.61
C MET A 10 7.73 8.87 -2.79
N LYS A 11 7.53 9.61 -3.88
CA LYS A 11 6.25 10.23 -4.24
C LYS A 11 5.15 9.17 -4.45
N LEU A 12 5.45 8.11 -5.20
CA LEU A 12 4.54 6.99 -5.44
C LEU A 12 4.15 6.30 -4.13
N ALA A 13 5.13 5.96 -3.29
CA ALA A 13 4.91 5.33 -1.99
C ALA A 13 4.09 6.21 -1.04
N MET A 14 4.38 7.51 -0.99
CA MET A 14 3.64 8.45 -0.12
C MET A 14 2.19 8.60 -0.55
N ILE A 15 1.93 8.79 -1.85
CA ILE A 15 0.57 8.95 -2.39
C ILE A 15 -0.23 7.66 -2.18
N THR A 16 0.37 6.51 -2.50
CA THR A 16 -0.28 5.20 -2.35
C THR A 16 -0.65 4.94 -0.89
N THR A 17 0.29 5.14 0.04
CA THR A 17 0.05 4.96 1.47
C THR A 17 -1.01 5.92 1.99
N ALA A 18 -0.98 7.19 1.59
CA ALA A 18 -2.00 8.16 1.99
C ALA A 18 -3.40 7.72 1.55
N ILE A 19 -3.57 7.33 0.28
CA ILE A 19 -4.85 6.83 -0.25
C ILE A 19 -5.29 5.59 0.52
N LEU A 20 -4.38 4.63 0.73
CA LEU A 20 -4.67 3.40 1.46
C LEU A 20 -5.00 3.63 2.94
N LEU A 21 -4.49 4.66 3.59
CA LEU A 21 -4.94 5.03 4.94
C LEU A 21 -6.42 5.45 4.93
N PHE A 22 -6.84 6.24 3.95
CA PHE A 22 -8.23 6.71 3.87
C PHE A 22 -9.21 5.59 3.49
N ILE A 23 -8.86 4.72 2.54
CA ILE A 23 -9.78 3.67 2.06
C ILE A 23 -9.60 2.33 2.80
N GLY A 24 -8.37 2.01 3.19
CA GLY A 24 -8.01 0.73 3.79
C GLY A 24 -8.43 0.63 5.25
N ILE A 25 -8.39 1.71 6.03
CA ILE A 25 -8.84 1.68 7.43
C ILE A 25 -10.34 1.38 7.53
N PRO A 26 -11.24 2.09 6.81
CA PRO A 26 -12.67 1.74 6.80
C PRO A 26 -12.94 0.34 6.26
N ALA A 27 -12.23 -0.08 5.21
CA ALA A 27 -12.36 -1.43 4.65
C ALA A 27 -11.97 -2.51 5.68
N ALA A 28 -10.83 -2.33 6.36
CA ALA A 28 -10.36 -3.21 7.43
C ALA A 28 -11.34 -3.27 8.61
N TYR A 29 -11.93 -2.13 8.97
CA TYR A 29 -12.98 -2.07 9.99
C TYR A 29 -14.25 -2.81 9.58
N TRP A 30 -14.67 -2.71 8.33
CA TRP A 30 -15.81 -3.46 7.82
C TRP A 30 -15.53 -4.98 7.80
N LEU A 31 -14.33 -5.37 7.38
CA LEU A 31 -13.87 -6.77 7.32
C LEU A 31 -13.65 -7.41 8.70
N SER A 32 -13.37 -6.64 9.75
CA SER A 32 -13.19 -7.18 11.11
C SER A 32 -14.50 -7.55 11.81
N ARG A 33 -15.64 -7.06 11.32
CA ARG A 33 -16.98 -7.41 11.87
C ARG A 33 -17.45 -8.78 11.37
N LYS A 34 -18.59 -9.26 11.88
CA LYS A 34 -19.23 -10.55 11.53
C LYS A 34 -18.99 -10.96 10.08
N GLN A 35 -18.52 -12.20 9.89
CA GLN A 35 -18.19 -12.73 8.59
C GLN A 35 -19.45 -12.99 7.75
N THR A 36 -19.35 -12.69 6.46
CA THR A 36 -20.39 -12.89 5.44
C THR A 36 -19.70 -13.37 4.17
N ILE A 37 -20.43 -14.02 3.24
CA ILE A 37 -19.85 -14.50 1.97
C ILE A 37 -19.19 -13.34 1.19
N LEU A 38 -19.81 -12.16 1.18
CA LEU A 38 -19.24 -10.98 0.50
C LEU A 38 -17.88 -10.57 1.09
N LYS A 39 -17.75 -10.60 2.42
CA LYS A 39 -16.47 -10.30 3.10
C LYS A 39 -15.42 -11.36 2.83
N LEU A 40 -15.82 -12.64 2.75
CA LEU A 40 -14.93 -13.73 2.40
C LEU A 40 -14.33 -13.53 1.00
N ILE A 41 -15.15 -13.17 0.01
CA ILE A 41 -14.71 -12.88 -1.35
C ILE A 41 -13.81 -11.63 -1.37
N ALA A 42 -14.21 -10.56 -0.68
CA ALA A 42 -13.41 -9.34 -0.59
C ALA A 42 -12.03 -9.61 0.04
N GLU A 43 -11.99 -10.41 1.11
CA GLU A 43 -10.76 -10.81 1.77
C GLU A 43 -9.86 -11.65 0.85
N ALA A 44 -10.43 -12.58 0.08
CA ALA A 44 -9.69 -13.33 -0.92
C ALA A 44 -9.07 -12.40 -1.98
N ILE A 45 -9.85 -11.47 -2.53
CA ILE A 45 -9.38 -10.49 -3.54
C ILE A 45 -8.25 -9.62 -2.97
N ILE A 46 -8.40 -9.11 -1.75
CA ILE A 46 -7.39 -8.28 -1.08
C ILE A 46 -6.10 -9.07 -0.82
N THR A 47 -6.21 -10.37 -0.60
CA THR A 47 -5.06 -11.25 -0.31
C THR A 47 -4.36 -11.73 -1.59
N MET A 48 -5.04 -11.76 -2.74
CA MET A 48 -4.48 -12.24 -4.02
C MET A 48 -3.11 -11.64 -4.37
N PRO A 49 -2.84 -10.32 -4.19
CA PRO A 49 -1.53 -9.75 -4.48
C PRO A 49 -0.37 -10.38 -3.70
N LEU A 50 -0.63 -10.96 -2.53
CA LEU A 50 0.40 -11.67 -1.74
C LEU A 50 0.76 -13.04 -2.32
N VAL A 51 -0.16 -13.65 -3.07
CA VAL A 51 -0.05 -15.04 -3.55
C VAL A 51 0.33 -15.08 -5.03
N LEU A 52 -0.13 -14.11 -5.81
CA LEU A 52 0.13 -14.04 -7.24
C LEU A 52 1.57 -13.56 -7.50
N PRO A 53 2.26 -14.15 -8.50
CA PRO A 53 3.50 -13.57 -8.99
C PRO A 53 3.27 -12.12 -9.45
N PRO A 54 4.15 -11.16 -9.10
CA PRO A 54 3.99 -9.76 -9.50
C PRO A 54 3.80 -9.57 -11.01
N SER A 55 4.47 -10.39 -11.82
CA SER A 55 4.32 -10.37 -13.28
C SER A 55 2.92 -10.76 -13.76
N VAL A 56 2.24 -11.68 -13.05
CA VAL A 56 0.86 -12.06 -13.39
C VAL A 56 -0.08 -10.89 -13.10
N LEU A 57 0.09 -10.26 -11.93
CA LEU A 57 -0.70 -9.09 -11.55
C LEU A 57 -0.46 -7.92 -12.50
N GLY A 58 0.81 -7.61 -12.81
CA GLY A 58 1.19 -6.56 -13.75
C GLY A 58 0.64 -6.81 -15.16
N PHE A 59 0.69 -8.04 -15.66
CA PHE A 59 0.15 -8.41 -16.96
C PHE A 59 -1.37 -8.15 -17.06
N TYR A 60 -2.14 -8.66 -16.11
CA TYR A 60 -3.59 -8.48 -16.14
C TYR A 60 -4.00 -7.02 -15.92
N LEU A 61 -3.28 -6.28 -15.08
CA LEU A 61 -3.50 -4.85 -14.94
C LEU A 61 -3.18 -4.09 -16.23
N LEU A 62 -2.13 -4.47 -16.97
CA LEU A 62 -1.78 -3.85 -18.24
C LEU A 62 -2.90 -4.08 -19.26
N LEU A 63 -3.43 -5.30 -19.33
CA LEU A 63 -4.56 -5.62 -20.20
C LEU A 63 -5.83 -4.87 -19.79
N ALA A 64 -6.10 -4.77 -18.48
CA ALA A 64 -7.29 -4.10 -17.97
C ALA A 64 -7.24 -2.57 -18.16
N PHE A 65 -6.05 -1.97 -18.06
CA PHE A 65 -5.83 -0.52 -18.15
C PHE A 65 -5.48 -0.04 -19.56
N SER A 66 -5.20 -0.95 -20.49
CA SER A 66 -4.93 -0.63 -21.89
C SER A 66 -6.09 0.15 -22.52
N PRO A 67 -5.83 1.24 -23.27
CA PRO A 67 -6.88 2.03 -23.92
C PRO A 67 -7.67 1.24 -24.97
N ASN A 68 -7.17 0.08 -25.39
CA ASN A 68 -7.83 -0.78 -26.37
C ASN A 68 -8.78 -1.81 -25.75
N ASN A 69 -8.70 -2.04 -24.44
CA ASN A 69 -9.36 -3.15 -23.77
C ASN A 69 -10.16 -2.72 -22.54
N GLY A 70 -11.25 -3.46 -22.26
CA GLY A 70 -11.96 -3.46 -20.97
C GLY A 70 -12.18 -2.09 -20.33
N PHE A 71 -11.68 -1.93 -19.10
CA PHE A 71 -11.84 -0.74 -18.28
C PHE A 71 -11.03 0.45 -18.81
N GLY A 72 -9.82 0.22 -19.32
CA GLY A 72 -8.97 1.25 -19.89
C GLY A 72 -9.58 1.92 -21.11
N LYS A 73 -10.25 1.14 -21.99
CA LYS A 73 -11.02 1.68 -23.12
C LYS A 73 -12.16 2.58 -22.65
N TRP A 74 -12.90 2.15 -21.63
CA TRP A 74 -13.99 2.95 -21.08
C TRP A 74 -13.50 4.28 -20.49
N LEU A 75 -12.40 4.27 -19.72
CA LEU A 75 -11.78 5.50 -19.20
C LEU A 75 -11.30 6.43 -20.31
N HIS A 76 -10.64 5.87 -21.32
CA HIS A 76 -10.12 6.65 -22.43
C HIS A 76 -11.27 7.34 -23.21
N GLN A 77 -12.37 6.63 -23.45
CA GLN A 77 -13.50 7.19 -24.20
C GLN A 77 -14.29 8.26 -23.44
N HIS A 78 -14.47 8.10 -22.13
CA HIS A 78 -15.33 9.01 -21.34
C HIS A 78 -14.54 10.14 -20.66
N PHE A 79 -13.28 9.89 -20.30
CA PHE A 79 -12.46 10.82 -19.52
C PHE A 79 -11.15 11.21 -20.23
N SER A 80 -10.86 10.65 -21.41
CA SER A 80 -9.57 10.83 -22.10
C SER A 80 -8.36 10.50 -21.21
N LEU A 81 -8.54 9.57 -20.28
CA LEU A 81 -7.52 9.14 -19.33
C LEU A 81 -6.86 7.84 -19.79
N GLN A 82 -5.53 7.85 -19.87
CA GLN A 82 -4.71 6.67 -20.12
C GLN A 82 -3.94 6.30 -18.84
N LEU A 83 -4.15 5.09 -18.34
CA LEU A 83 -3.50 4.62 -17.12
C LEU A 83 -2.15 3.94 -17.41
N VAL A 84 -2.04 3.14 -18.48
CA VAL A 84 -0.76 2.50 -18.82
C VAL A 84 0.28 3.56 -19.23
N PHE A 85 1.52 3.37 -18.78
CA PHE A 85 2.65 4.28 -19.01
C PHE A 85 2.46 5.68 -18.43
N SER A 86 1.70 5.79 -17.33
CA SER A 86 1.43 7.06 -16.66
C SER A 86 1.63 6.95 -15.15
N PHE A 87 2.03 8.05 -14.51
CA PHE A 87 2.13 8.11 -13.05
C PHE A 87 0.80 7.80 -12.33
N PRO A 88 -0.38 8.32 -12.76
CA PRO A 88 -1.65 7.95 -12.15
C PRO A 88 -1.96 6.45 -12.25
N GLY A 89 -1.66 5.80 -13.38
CA GLY A 89 -1.85 4.35 -13.49
C GLY A 89 -0.91 3.55 -12.58
N LEU A 90 0.31 4.04 -12.37
CA LEU A 90 1.18 3.49 -11.33
C LEU A 90 0.57 3.61 -9.94
N VAL A 91 0.01 4.77 -9.57
CA VAL A 91 -0.67 4.95 -8.28
C VAL A 91 -1.83 3.97 -8.12
N VAL A 92 -2.66 3.78 -9.15
CA VAL A 92 -3.78 2.83 -9.10
C VAL A 92 -3.28 1.39 -8.96
N ALA A 93 -2.26 0.99 -9.73
CA ALA A 93 -1.67 -0.34 -9.61
C ALA A 93 -1.05 -0.56 -8.22
N SER A 94 -0.36 0.46 -7.67
CA SER A 94 0.21 0.47 -6.33
C SER A 94 -0.81 0.31 -5.23
N ILE A 95 -1.97 0.96 -5.34
CA ILE A 95 -3.06 0.72 -4.41
C ILE A 95 -3.43 -0.76 -4.43
N LEU A 96 -3.65 -1.35 -5.61
CA LEU A 96 -4.12 -2.74 -5.73
C LEU A 96 -3.13 -3.76 -5.16
N TYR A 97 -1.84 -3.66 -5.48
CA TYR A 97 -0.87 -4.62 -4.95
C TYR A 97 -0.54 -4.38 -3.47
N SER A 98 -0.68 -3.14 -2.96
CA SER A 98 -0.36 -2.81 -1.57
C SER A 98 -1.54 -2.90 -0.60
N LEU A 99 -2.77 -3.10 -1.08
CA LEU A 99 -3.96 -3.35 -0.25
C LEU A 99 -3.73 -4.31 0.93
N PRO A 100 -3.14 -5.50 0.76
CA PRO A 100 -2.98 -6.45 1.87
C PRO A 100 -2.06 -5.93 2.98
N PHE A 101 -1.06 -5.11 2.65
CA PHE A 101 -0.12 -4.54 3.61
C PHE A 101 -0.76 -3.46 4.49
N MET A 102 -1.79 -2.78 3.98
CA MET A 102 -2.58 -1.84 4.77
C MET A 102 -3.71 -2.54 5.53
N ILE A 103 -4.49 -3.37 4.85
CA ILE A 103 -5.75 -3.90 5.38
C ILE A 103 -5.52 -4.99 6.42
N SER A 104 -4.61 -5.94 6.17
CA SER A 104 -4.46 -7.12 7.03
C SER A 104 -4.03 -6.77 8.47
N PRO A 105 -3.01 -5.92 8.70
CA PRO A 105 -2.62 -5.56 10.06
C PRO A 105 -3.70 -4.74 10.79
N VAL A 106 -4.36 -3.82 10.08
CA VAL A 106 -5.42 -2.97 10.65
C VAL A 106 -6.66 -3.80 11.00
N LYS A 107 -7.04 -4.74 10.13
CA LYS A 107 -8.15 -5.67 10.36
C LYS A 107 -7.86 -6.52 11.59
N ALA A 108 -6.66 -7.11 11.67
CA ALA A 108 -6.24 -7.91 12.80
C ALA A 108 -6.35 -7.10 14.10
N ALA A 109 -5.88 -5.85 14.12
CA ALA A 109 -5.97 -4.99 15.29
C ALA A 109 -7.41 -4.73 15.72
N PHE A 110 -8.31 -4.41 14.79
CA PHE A 110 -9.74 -4.24 15.11
C PHE A 110 -10.38 -5.52 15.66
N SER A 111 -10.01 -6.69 15.15
CA SER A 111 -10.54 -7.98 15.61
C SER A 111 -10.07 -8.35 17.02
N HIS A 112 -8.91 -7.84 17.48
CA HIS A 112 -8.39 -8.10 18.82
C HIS A 112 -8.93 -7.14 19.89
N LEU A 113 -9.59 -6.04 19.50
CA LEU A 113 -10.21 -5.14 20.47
C LEU A 113 -11.37 -5.85 21.21
N PRO A 114 -11.46 -5.75 22.54
CA PRO A 114 -12.61 -6.26 23.29
C PRO A 114 -13.91 -5.63 22.79
N GLY A 115 -14.93 -6.45 22.54
CA GLY A 115 -16.26 -5.98 22.12
C GLY A 115 -16.87 -4.97 23.11
N SER A 116 -16.57 -5.15 24.40
CA SER A 116 -16.99 -4.29 25.49
C SER A 116 -16.56 -2.83 25.33
N MET A 117 -15.45 -2.54 24.63
CA MET A 117 -15.04 -1.15 24.36
C MET A 117 -16.07 -0.41 23.50
N ALA A 118 -16.60 -1.06 22.47
CA ALA A 118 -17.63 -0.47 21.62
C ALA A 118 -18.96 -0.38 22.36
N GLU A 119 -19.33 -1.42 23.11
CA GLU A 119 -20.57 -1.49 23.89
C GLU A 119 -20.64 -0.38 24.96
N ALA A 120 -19.55 -0.15 25.70
CA ALA A 120 -19.46 0.93 26.68
C ALA A 120 -19.66 2.31 26.03
N SER A 121 -19.11 2.52 24.83
CA SER A 121 -19.32 3.74 24.06
C SER A 121 -20.79 3.94 23.68
N TYR A 122 -21.47 2.86 23.26
CA TYR A 122 -22.90 2.90 22.93
C TYR A 122 -23.79 3.14 24.16
N MET A 123 -23.45 2.58 25.32
CA MET A 123 -24.16 2.82 26.58
C MET A 123 -24.09 4.30 27.01
N MET A 124 -23.00 4.99 26.66
CA MET A 124 -22.87 6.45 26.85
C MET A 124 -23.56 7.28 25.75
N GLY A 125 -24.44 6.68 24.95
CA GLY A 125 -25.24 7.35 23.92
C GLY A 125 -24.45 7.79 22.69
N LYS A 126 -23.25 7.25 22.45
CA LYS A 126 -22.43 7.60 21.28
C LYS A 126 -22.84 6.82 20.03
N SER A 127 -22.78 7.49 18.89
CA SER A 127 -23.05 6.87 17.58
C SER A 127 -21.90 5.95 17.14
N LYS A 128 -22.18 5.02 16.20
CA LYS A 128 -21.16 4.14 15.59
C LYS A 128 -19.96 4.90 15.03
N THR A 129 -20.22 6.05 14.42
CA THR A 129 -19.18 6.92 13.84
C THR A 129 -18.31 7.53 14.93
N GLU A 130 -18.91 8.05 16.00
CA GLU A 130 -18.15 8.57 17.14
C GLU A 130 -17.35 7.48 17.83
N THR A 131 -17.93 6.30 18.07
CA THR A 131 -17.23 5.15 18.64
C THR A 131 -16.03 4.75 17.78
N PHE A 132 -16.19 4.73 16.45
CA PHE A 132 -15.09 4.44 15.54
C PHE A 132 -13.94 5.43 15.69
N TYR A 133 -14.19 6.74 15.54
CA TYR A 133 -13.13 7.75 15.55
C TYR A 133 -12.56 8.06 16.93
N LYS A 134 -13.36 8.00 17.99
CA LYS A 134 -12.96 8.42 19.35
C LYS A 134 -12.54 7.25 20.24
N VAL A 135 -12.95 6.02 19.94
CA VAL A 135 -12.66 4.85 20.78
C VAL A 135 -11.83 3.82 20.02
N LEU A 136 -12.33 3.30 18.89
CA LEU A 136 -11.68 2.15 18.25
C LEU A 136 -10.38 2.53 17.53
N LEU A 137 -10.42 3.57 16.68
CA LEU A 137 -9.26 4.00 15.89
C LEU A 137 -8.07 4.45 16.75
N PRO A 138 -8.23 5.25 17.82
CA PRO A 138 -7.12 5.62 18.70
C PRO A 138 -6.46 4.43 19.40
N ASN A 139 -7.23 3.39 19.73
CA ASN A 139 -6.71 2.19 20.39
C ASN A 139 -5.88 1.29 19.46
N ILE A 140 -6.01 1.44 18.13
CA ILE A 140 -5.20 0.69 17.15
C ILE A 140 -4.16 1.54 16.43
N LYS A 141 -3.86 2.75 16.92
CA LYS A 141 -2.96 3.71 16.25
C LYS A 141 -1.57 3.13 15.92
N ALA A 142 -1.02 2.28 16.79
CA ALA A 142 0.27 1.63 16.57
C ALA A 142 0.20 0.62 15.41
N SER A 143 -0.91 -0.11 15.29
CA SER A 143 -1.15 -1.04 14.18
C SER A 143 -1.39 -0.29 12.86
N VAL A 144 -2.09 0.84 12.89
CA VAL A 144 -2.26 1.72 11.71
C VAL A 144 -0.90 2.28 11.26
N PHE A 145 -0.06 2.73 12.19
CA PHE A 145 1.29 3.18 11.88
C PHE A 145 2.14 2.06 11.26
N THR A 146 2.10 0.86 11.85
CA THR A 146 2.78 -0.32 11.30
C THR A 146 2.31 -0.64 9.89
N ALA A 147 0.99 -0.62 9.65
CA ALA A 147 0.40 -0.86 8.33
C ALA A 147 0.82 0.20 7.30
N ALA A 148 0.85 1.47 7.70
CA ALA A 148 1.31 2.58 6.85
C ALA A 148 2.77 2.38 6.42
N VAL A 149 3.63 2.00 7.35
CA VAL A 149 5.04 1.75 7.05
C VAL A 149 5.22 0.53 6.16
N LEU A 150 4.55 -0.59 6.43
CA LEU A 150 4.62 -1.79 5.60
C LEU A 150 4.16 -1.50 4.16
N THR A 151 3.06 -0.76 4.03
CA THR A 151 2.51 -0.31 2.74
C THR A 151 3.52 0.55 1.99
N PHE A 152 4.12 1.53 2.68
CA PHE A 152 5.12 2.42 2.11
C PHE A 152 6.37 1.65 1.64
N ALA A 153 6.93 0.81 2.52
CA ALA A 153 8.12 0.03 2.23
C ALA A 153 7.88 -0.96 1.07
N HIS A 154 6.72 -1.61 1.04
CA HIS A 154 6.35 -2.49 -0.08
C HIS A 154 6.24 -1.72 -1.40
N THR A 155 5.57 -0.56 -1.40
CA THR A 155 5.43 0.27 -2.61
C THR A 155 6.79 0.74 -3.12
N LEU A 156 7.73 1.04 -2.22
CA LEU A 156 9.09 1.46 -2.57
C LEU A 156 9.91 0.32 -3.19
N GLY A 157 9.70 -0.91 -2.73
CA GLY A 157 10.42 -2.11 -3.17
C GLY A 157 9.78 -2.84 -4.36
N GLU A 158 8.56 -2.47 -4.77
CA GLU A 158 7.89 -3.12 -5.89
C GLU A 158 8.61 -2.83 -7.21
N PHE A 159 8.66 -3.86 -8.06
CA PHE A 159 9.34 -3.81 -9.35
C PHE A 159 8.49 -4.44 -10.46
N GLY A 160 8.01 -5.66 -10.26
CA GLY A 160 7.37 -6.43 -11.32
C GLY A 160 6.10 -5.77 -11.85
N VAL A 161 5.20 -5.35 -10.95
CA VAL A 161 3.97 -4.68 -11.37
C VAL A 161 4.26 -3.32 -11.99
N VAL A 162 5.18 -2.56 -11.38
CA VAL A 162 5.50 -1.18 -11.77
C VAL A 162 6.18 -1.14 -13.15
N LEU A 163 7.10 -2.07 -13.42
CA LEU A 163 7.74 -2.18 -14.74
C LEU A 163 6.71 -2.50 -15.84
N MET A 164 5.78 -3.42 -15.59
CA MET A 164 4.79 -3.80 -16.59
C MET A 164 3.81 -2.66 -16.90
N ILE A 165 3.32 -1.96 -15.87
CA ILE A 165 2.32 -0.89 -16.07
C ILE A 165 2.93 0.44 -16.48
N GLY A 166 4.02 0.82 -15.82
CA GLY A 166 4.66 2.12 -16.00
C GLY A 166 5.69 2.12 -17.11
N GLY A 167 6.34 0.98 -17.39
CA GLY A 167 7.52 0.94 -18.24
C GLY A 167 8.71 1.66 -17.60
N ASN A 168 9.66 2.10 -18.42
CA ASN A 168 10.89 2.79 -18.02
C ASN A 168 10.94 4.20 -18.59
N ILE A 169 9.97 5.06 -18.25
CA ILE A 169 9.88 6.44 -18.77
C ILE A 169 10.52 7.40 -17.75
N PRO A 170 11.65 8.06 -18.10
CA PRO A 170 12.28 9.06 -17.24
C PRO A 170 11.31 10.16 -16.82
N GLY A 171 11.38 10.60 -15.56
CA GLY A 171 10.50 11.62 -14.96
C GLY A 171 9.05 11.23 -14.69
N GLU A 172 8.54 10.15 -15.31
CA GLU A 172 7.12 9.77 -15.21
C GLU A 172 6.89 8.45 -14.49
N THR A 173 7.61 7.40 -14.89
CA THR A 173 7.36 6.02 -14.40
C THR A 173 8.63 5.26 -14.01
N LYS A 174 9.81 5.80 -14.30
CA LYS A 174 11.10 5.22 -13.92
C LYS A 174 11.36 5.36 -12.42
N VAL A 175 10.82 4.43 -11.63
CA VAL A 175 11.07 4.33 -10.19
C VAL A 175 12.47 3.76 -9.90
N ALA A 176 12.96 3.94 -8.68
CA ALA A 176 14.30 3.52 -8.28
C ALA A 176 14.57 2.01 -8.47
N SER A 177 13.58 1.13 -8.28
CA SER A 177 13.73 -0.31 -8.55
C SER A 177 14.00 -0.60 -10.03
N ILE A 178 13.34 0.13 -10.93
CA ILE A 178 13.58 0.06 -12.38
C ILE A 178 14.95 0.65 -12.73
N ALA A 179 15.35 1.76 -12.10
CA ALA A 179 16.67 2.36 -12.32
C ALA A 179 17.83 1.43 -11.89
N ILE A 180 17.65 0.65 -10.82
CA ILE A 180 18.61 -0.40 -10.44
C ILE A 180 18.70 -1.47 -11.53
N TYR A 181 17.55 -1.98 -11.99
CA TYR A 181 17.50 -3.03 -13.01
C TYR A 181 18.15 -2.57 -14.32
N ASP A 182 17.78 -1.39 -14.81
CA ASP A 182 18.32 -0.74 -16.01
C ASP A 182 19.85 -0.56 -15.91
N ALA A 183 20.38 -0.14 -14.75
CA ALA A 183 21.81 -0.01 -14.52
C ALA A 183 22.55 -1.37 -14.56
N VAL A 184 21.93 -2.43 -14.04
CA VAL A 184 22.48 -3.80 -14.12
C VAL A 184 22.46 -4.32 -15.56
N GLU A 185 21.39 -4.08 -16.33
CA GLU A 185 21.32 -4.45 -17.75
C GLU A 185 22.41 -3.75 -18.59
N MET A 186 22.74 -2.50 -18.24
CA MET A 186 23.82 -1.73 -18.85
C MET A 186 25.22 -2.09 -18.32
N MET A 187 25.35 -3.09 -17.45
CA MET A 187 26.61 -3.48 -16.77
C MET A 187 27.24 -2.34 -15.93
N ASP A 188 26.47 -1.29 -15.59
CA ASP A 188 26.91 -0.20 -14.71
C ASP A 188 26.61 -0.54 -13.24
N TYR A 189 27.37 -1.49 -12.71
CA TYR A 189 27.27 -1.91 -11.31
C TYR A 189 27.57 -0.77 -10.32
N SER A 190 28.32 0.25 -10.74
CA SER A 190 28.62 1.41 -9.91
C SER A 190 27.35 2.21 -9.62
N SER A 191 26.55 2.49 -10.65
CA SER A 191 25.26 3.17 -10.48
C SER A 191 24.22 2.30 -9.80
N ALA A 192 24.13 1.02 -10.17
CA ALA A 192 23.22 0.08 -9.52
C ALA A 192 23.45 0.01 -8.00
N ASN A 193 24.72 -0.09 -7.57
CA ASN A 193 25.08 -0.13 -6.16
C ASN A 193 24.70 1.16 -5.43
N ARG A 194 24.90 2.34 -6.04
CA ARG A 194 24.49 3.61 -5.43
C ARG A 194 22.98 3.69 -5.18
N TYR A 195 22.17 3.35 -6.18
CA TYR A 195 20.70 3.32 -6.02
C TYR A 195 20.27 2.29 -4.97
N ALA A 196 20.83 1.09 -5.02
CA ALA A 196 20.52 0.01 -4.08
C ALA A 196 20.86 0.40 -2.63
N LEU A 197 22.02 1.02 -2.40
CA LEU A 197 22.44 1.46 -1.07
C LEU A 197 21.51 2.53 -0.50
N ILE A 198 21.06 3.49 -1.32
CA ILE A 198 20.13 4.54 -0.89
C ILE A 198 18.76 3.94 -0.55
N LEU A 199 18.21 3.10 -1.43
CA LEU A 199 16.93 2.44 -1.17
C LEU A 199 17.01 1.52 0.07
N PHE A 200 18.12 0.81 0.24
CA PHE A 200 18.37 0.01 1.43
C PHE A 200 18.38 0.89 2.69
N ALA A 201 19.15 1.98 2.70
CA ALA A 201 19.23 2.87 3.85
C ALA A 201 17.86 3.47 4.23
N ILE A 202 17.10 3.95 3.23
CA ILE A 202 15.74 4.47 3.43
C ILE A 202 14.84 3.40 4.04
N THR A 203 14.78 2.22 3.43
CA THR A 203 13.91 1.13 3.87
C THR A 203 14.30 0.63 5.26
N PHE A 204 15.59 0.53 5.54
CA PHE A 204 16.12 0.11 6.84
C PHE A 204 15.75 1.08 7.96
N ILE A 205 15.92 2.39 7.75
CA ILE A 205 15.52 3.43 8.71
C ILE A 205 14.02 3.36 9.00
N ILE A 206 13.21 3.18 7.95
CA ILE A 206 11.76 3.08 8.04
C ILE A 206 11.34 1.85 8.85
N VAL A 207 11.92 0.68 8.57
CA VAL A 207 11.62 -0.56 9.29
C VAL A 207 12.07 -0.50 10.75
N ILE A 208 13.27 0.03 11.02
CA ILE A 208 13.73 0.24 12.41
C ILE A 208 12.78 1.16 13.18
N SER A 209 12.29 2.22 12.54
CA SER A 209 11.37 3.16 13.18
C SER A 209 10.10 2.45 13.67
N VAL A 210 9.59 1.47 12.91
CA VAL A 210 8.46 0.62 13.35
C VAL A 210 8.82 -0.20 14.59
N PHE A 211 9.97 -0.87 14.59
CA PHE A 211 10.37 -1.68 15.75
C PHE A 211 10.55 -0.85 17.02
N VAL A 212 11.15 0.34 16.90
CA VAL A 212 11.32 1.26 18.04
C VAL A 212 9.97 1.75 18.57
N ILE A 213 9.05 2.15 17.69
CA ILE A 213 7.73 2.66 18.08
C ILE A 213 6.87 1.54 18.70
N ASN A 214 6.87 0.35 18.10
CA ASN A 214 6.08 -0.78 18.62
C ASN A 214 6.63 -1.28 19.96
N ARG A 215 7.95 -1.29 20.18
CA ARG A 215 8.53 -1.62 21.49
C ARG A 215 8.04 -0.68 22.59
N ASN A 216 7.87 0.60 22.28
CA ASN A 216 7.40 1.59 23.26
C ASN A 216 5.88 1.53 23.49
N ALA A 217 5.11 1.01 22.52
CA ALA A 217 3.67 0.84 22.64
C ALA A 217 3.25 -0.38 23.49
N VAL A 218 4.15 -1.36 23.69
CA VAL A 218 3.91 -2.57 24.49
C VAL A 218 4.06 -2.31 26.01
N LYS A 219 4.51 -1.13 26.43
CA LYS A 219 4.49 -0.75 27.85
C LYS A 219 3.06 -0.48 28.30
N SER A 220 2.44 -1.52 28.87
CA SER A 220 1.19 -1.44 29.60
C SER A 220 1.31 -0.46 30.79
N PRO A 221 0.27 0.29 31.17
CA PRO A 221 0.26 1.15 32.35
C PRO A 221 0.40 0.39 33.70
N PHE A 222 0.64 -0.92 33.67
CA PHE A 222 0.76 -1.79 34.84
C PHE A 222 2.12 -2.49 34.96
N GLU A 223 3.12 -2.08 34.16
CA GLU A 223 4.54 -2.37 34.43
C GLU A 223 5.18 -1.25 35.26
#